data_AF-A0A9P5YCH0-F1
#
_entry.id   AF-A0A9P5YCH0-F1
#
_cell.length_a   1.000
_cell.length_b   1.000
_cell.length_c   1.000
_cell.angle_alpha   90.00
_cell.angle_beta   90.00
_cell.angle_gamma   90.00
#
_symmetry.space_group_name_H-M   'P 1'
#
loop_
_entity.id
_entity.type
_entity.pdbx_description
1 polymer ?
#
loop_
_entity_poly.entity_id
_entity_poly.type
_entity_poly.pdbx_seq_one_letter_code
_entity_poly.pdbx_strand_id
1 'polypeptide(L)'
;MFWNNDSKFLGSGHVHNHSSLTYTPGDLLIEIASSLESLSDVLNFGLTSNYIYSNISSVLYEKVTLDTIEQCTHTLGMLQRRPDIARHVREMVVRPRSTKHLRDKILTSGIVSSAVRDTAMTMRLDALRKFVWDADEKPRYEDMWFALRIGCPQLQYIGTTVGHHLPVLNSHLFDFVDLSGFSLILKQGFYDTHVDMFLDEDNVTSRQLWDMLIKRCPNLTELIIEGVSTLPTDVHLLVEGRWPHLQKLVLGDVSIDWVPGILNITQKRPFISFLEAHPNLDTLSLSRHTIQPTYLSTLDPDSLQLSSFSGTLQQLQALPNLHSHLKSVTFREPMQTREISAQAVAGLLQGLSHLTELRISFMLHSMYDSGNLLRSLITSCPHLRHLELTCGNKPSFQLDAFSKTVRGFPKLRTLHLTIVKYPGDETLSSGAARIARSNPRLTNFTLTFIPPSYPLPLPFALPYLPFPFPARASGSFTLTCDQHGLPLSLKGLEQFRLIWPWGLGVSSSSKRYVNDLRPLSFPGRRKTGIKGVLSLIVERSSAGEEMRMILFCALLLSLSMWGFIVNRGKPCAPRSGVATQAPPILTPNP
;
A
#
# COMPACT_ATOMS: atom_id res chain seq x y z
N MET A 1 -20.99 13.82 -5.16
CA MET A 1 -20.82 15.16 -5.78
C MET A 1 -21.89 15.27 -6.86
N PHE A 2 -22.95 16.05 -6.66
CA PHE A 2 -24.02 16.21 -7.64
C PHE A 2 -23.96 17.64 -8.19
N TRP A 3 -23.78 17.78 -9.49
CA TRP A 3 -24.05 19.01 -10.24
C TRP A 3 -25.36 18.80 -10.98
N ASN A 4 -26.40 19.52 -10.57
CA ASN A 4 -27.64 19.69 -11.33
C ASN A 4 -27.43 20.94 -12.19
N ASN A 5 -27.28 20.76 -13.50
CA ASN A 5 -27.04 21.86 -14.44
C ASN A 5 -28.36 22.24 -15.12
N ASP A 6 -29.09 23.16 -14.50
CA ASP A 6 -30.11 23.97 -15.15
C ASP A 6 -29.79 25.44 -14.87
N SER A 7 -28.89 26.03 -15.67
CA SER A 7 -28.64 27.48 -15.64
C SER A 7 -28.78 28.06 -17.04
N LYS A 8 -29.98 28.59 -17.32
CA LYS A 8 -30.23 29.56 -18.39
C LYS A 8 -29.52 30.86 -18.04
N PHE A 9 -28.35 31.11 -18.63
CA PHE A 9 -27.65 32.38 -18.51
C PHE A 9 -28.18 33.39 -19.54
N LEU A 10 -28.76 34.48 -19.05
CA LEU A 10 -29.11 35.69 -19.81
C LEU A 10 -27.83 36.51 -20.07
N GLY A 11 -27.67 36.95 -21.31
CA GLY A 11 -26.46 37.57 -21.83
C GLY A 11 -26.19 38.97 -21.30
N SER A 12 -24.94 39.17 -20.86
CA SER A 12 -24.28 40.47 -20.73
C SER A 12 -22.93 40.34 -21.44
N GLY A 13 -22.68 41.21 -22.41
CA GLY A 13 -21.56 41.16 -23.36
C GLY A 13 -20.20 41.50 -22.74
N HIS A 14 -19.68 40.62 -21.89
CA HIS A 14 -18.26 40.61 -21.54
C HIS A 14 -17.48 39.82 -22.61
N VAL A 15 -16.48 40.47 -23.21
CA VAL A 15 -15.46 39.82 -24.04
C VAL A 15 -14.72 38.83 -23.14
N HIS A 16 -15.15 37.57 -23.14
CA HIS A 16 -14.48 36.50 -22.42
C HIS A 16 -13.15 36.23 -23.13
N ASN A 17 -12.05 36.58 -22.47
CA ASN A 17 -10.73 36.02 -22.79
C ASN A 17 -10.81 34.51 -22.50
N HIS A 18 -11.22 33.74 -23.50
CA HIS A 18 -11.21 32.28 -23.43
C HIS A 18 -9.79 31.83 -23.12
N SER A 19 -9.65 30.97 -22.11
CA SER A 19 -8.35 30.37 -21.78
C SER A 19 -7.84 29.62 -23.01
N SER A 20 -6.58 29.83 -23.38
CA SER A 20 -5.99 29.20 -24.59
C SER A 20 -6.15 27.68 -24.62
N LEU A 21 -6.27 27.06 -23.44
CA LEU A 21 -6.50 25.63 -23.25
C LEU A 21 -7.82 25.10 -23.82
N THR A 22 -8.84 25.93 -24.03
CA THR A 22 -10.10 25.46 -24.64
C THR A 22 -9.98 25.21 -26.14
N TYR A 23 -8.90 25.69 -26.78
CA TYR A 23 -8.60 25.43 -28.19
C TYR A 23 -7.64 24.26 -28.39
N THR A 24 -7.12 23.67 -27.30
CA THR A 24 -6.21 22.52 -27.37
C THR A 24 -6.96 21.29 -27.89
N PRO A 25 -6.46 20.60 -28.92
CA PRO A 25 -6.99 19.31 -29.38
C PRO A 25 -7.17 18.28 -28.26
N GLY A 26 -8.22 17.47 -28.35
CA GLY A 26 -8.60 16.52 -27.29
C GLY A 26 -7.56 15.43 -27.01
N ASP A 27 -6.86 14.98 -28.05
CA ASP A 27 -5.72 14.04 -27.96
C ASP A 27 -4.57 14.59 -27.11
N LEU A 28 -4.20 15.86 -27.31
CA LEU A 28 -3.19 16.52 -26.47
C LEU A 28 -3.66 16.69 -25.02
N LEU A 29 -4.95 16.97 -24.79
CA LEU A 29 -5.51 17.04 -23.44
C LEU A 29 -5.45 15.67 -22.73
N ILE A 30 -5.71 14.60 -23.46
CA ILE A 30 -5.58 13.22 -22.97
C ILE A 30 -4.12 12.93 -22.62
N GLU A 31 -3.17 13.28 -23.49
CA GLU A 31 -1.74 13.03 -23.22
C GLU A 31 -1.21 13.83 -22.03
N ILE A 32 -1.64 15.09 -21.88
CA ILE A 32 -1.37 15.89 -20.67
C ILE A 32 -1.94 15.19 -19.44
N ALA A 33 -3.20 14.75 -19.48
CA ALA A 33 -3.85 14.06 -18.36
C ALA A 33 -3.16 12.74 -18.01
N SER A 34 -2.76 11.94 -19.00
CA SER A 34 -2.01 10.70 -18.83
C SER A 34 -0.60 10.93 -18.26
N SER A 35 -0.05 12.13 -18.43
CA SER A 35 1.25 12.52 -17.86
C SER A 35 1.16 13.00 -16.40
N LEU A 36 -0.04 13.20 -15.85
CA LEU A 36 -0.22 13.60 -14.45
C LEU A 36 -0.14 12.37 -13.53
N GLU A 37 0.75 12.41 -12.54
CA GLU A 37 1.01 11.28 -11.63
C GLU A 37 -0.18 10.94 -10.70
N SER A 38 -1.06 11.91 -10.44
CA SER A 38 -2.14 11.80 -9.46
C SER A 38 -3.51 12.01 -10.10
N LEU A 39 -4.43 11.10 -9.80
CA LEU A 39 -5.83 11.22 -10.22
C LEU A 39 -6.51 12.49 -9.70
N SER A 40 -6.07 13.01 -8.55
CA SER A 40 -6.55 14.29 -8.04
C SER A 40 -6.13 15.45 -8.93
N ASP A 41 -4.96 15.39 -9.54
CA ASP A 41 -4.47 16.43 -10.44
C ASP A 41 -5.20 16.35 -11.77
N VAL A 42 -5.47 15.14 -12.27
CA VAL A 42 -6.33 14.92 -13.46
C VAL A 42 -7.73 15.47 -13.21
N LEU A 43 -8.33 15.20 -12.05
CA LEU A 43 -9.64 15.76 -11.70
C LEU A 43 -9.60 17.29 -11.62
N ASN A 44 -8.63 17.86 -10.92
CA ASN A 44 -8.47 19.31 -10.81
C ASN A 44 -8.28 19.96 -12.19
N PHE A 45 -7.55 19.29 -13.09
CA PHE A 45 -7.40 19.72 -14.48
C PHE A 45 -8.75 19.68 -15.23
N GLY A 46 -9.52 18.61 -15.08
CA GLY A 46 -10.88 18.51 -15.65
C GLY A 46 -11.84 19.58 -15.14
N LEU A 47 -11.75 19.93 -13.85
CA LEU A 47 -12.62 20.94 -13.23
C LEU A 47 -12.37 22.37 -13.74
N THR A 48 -11.33 22.60 -14.55
CA THR A 48 -11.07 23.92 -15.15
C THR A 48 -12.04 24.28 -16.27
N SER A 49 -12.60 23.29 -16.99
CA SER A 49 -13.55 23.50 -18.09
C SER A 49 -14.31 22.23 -18.44
N ASN A 50 -15.60 22.37 -18.79
CA ASN A 50 -16.42 21.25 -19.25
C ASN A 50 -15.84 20.57 -20.51
N TYR A 51 -15.21 21.33 -21.40
CA TYR A 51 -14.54 20.79 -22.59
C TYR A 51 -13.35 19.90 -22.22
N ILE A 52 -12.53 20.36 -21.27
CA ILE A 52 -11.38 19.58 -20.80
C ILE A 52 -11.89 18.31 -20.12
N TYR A 53 -12.86 18.43 -19.21
CA TYR A 53 -13.49 17.30 -18.54
C TYR A 53 -14.03 16.24 -19.52
N SER A 54 -14.71 16.65 -20.59
CA SER A 54 -15.27 15.70 -21.56
C SER A 54 -14.22 14.97 -22.39
N ASN A 55 -13.04 15.57 -22.62
CA ASN A 55 -11.95 14.94 -23.37
C ASN A 55 -11.11 14.02 -22.47
N ILE A 56 -10.88 14.40 -21.22
CA ILE A 56 -10.04 13.63 -20.28
C ILE A 56 -10.83 12.61 -19.44
N SER A 57 -12.16 12.54 -19.59
CA SER A 57 -13.01 11.60 -18.85
C SER A 57 -12.57 10.14 -19.06
N SER A 58 -12.06 9.83 -20.26
CA SER A 58 -11.48 8.54 -20.61
C SER A 58 -10.33 8.16 -19.68
N VAL A 59 -9.43 9.09 -19.39
CA VAL A 59 -8.29 8.91 -18.48
C VAL A 59 -8.74 8.89 -17.02
N LEU A 60 -9.66 9.79 -16.64
CA LEU A 60 -10.14 9.92 -15.26
C LEU A 60 -10.88 8.67 -14.77
N TYR A 61 -11.64 8.03 -15.66
CA TYR A 61 -12.49 6.87 -15.33
C TYR A 61 -11.97 5.54 -15.88
N GLU A 62 -10.79 5.51 -16.49
CA GLU A 62 -10.19 4.28 -17.04
C GLU A 62 -10.15 3.16 -16.00
N LYS A 63 -9.77 3.50 -14.77
CA LYS A 63 -9.65 2.57 -13.65
C LYS A 63 -10.49 3.03 -12.46
N VAL A 64 -11.50 2.24 -12.11
CA VAL A 64 -12.40 2.49 -10.99
C VAL A 64 -12.13 1.47 -9.89
N THR A 65 -11.72 1.94 -8.71
CA THR A 65 -11.55 1.12 -7.50
C THR A 65 -12.56 1.55 -6.45
N LEU A 66 -13.35 0.61 -5.93
CA LEU A 66 -14.45 0.86 -4.99
C LEU A 66 -14.15 0.13 -3.67
N ASP A 67 -13.78 0.86 -2.62
CA ASP A 67 -13.28 0.25 -1.36
C ASP A 67 -14.33 0.18 -0.24
N THR A 68 -15.45 0.90 -0.36
CA THR A 68 -16.53 0.90 0.64
C THR A 68 -17.88 0.63 0.01
N ILE A 69 -18.85 0.25 0.84
CA ILE A 69 -20.23 -0.07 0.42
C ILE A 69 -20.91 1.17 -0.17
N GLU A 70 -20.73 2.31 0.48
CA GLU A 70 -21.29 3.60 0.07
C GLU A 70 -20.66 4.04 -1.25
N GLN A 71 -19.35 3.85 -1.42
CA GLN A 71 -18.68 4.10 -2.69
C GLN A 71 -19.19 3.18 -3.79
N CYS A 72 -19.35 1.89 -3.51
CA CYS A 72 -19.88 0.92 -4.46
C CYS A 72 -21.28 1.33 -4.94
N THR A 73 -22.22 1.46 -4.01
CA THR A 73 -23.62 1.80 -4.31
C THR A 73 -23.75 3.15 -5.01
N HIS A 74 -23.05 4.19 -4.54
CA HIS A 74 -23.14 5.53 -5.13
C HIS A 74 -22.51 5.59 -6.52
N THR A 75 -21.32 5.01 -6.68
CA THR A 75 -20.57 5.08 -7.94
C THR A 75 -21.19 4.19 -9.00
N LEU A 76 -21.59 2.96 -8.66
CA LEU A 76 -22.28 2.06 -9.59
C LEU A 76 -23.63 2.64 -10.01
N GLY A 77 -24.42 3.20 -9.08
CA GLY A 77 -25.65 3.92 -9.43
C GLY A 77 -25.42 5.20 -10.24
N MET A 78 -24.24 5.82 -10.15
CA MET A 78 -23.85 6.91 -11.04
C MET A 78 -23.52 6.39 -12.44
N LEU A 79 -22.70 5.34 -12.57
CA LEU A 79 -22.35 4.71 -13.85
C LEU A 79 -23.60 4.19 -14.58
N GLN A 80 -24.54 3.60 -13.84
CA GLN A 80 -25.83 3.17 -14.37
C GLN A 80 -26.60 4.33 -15.02
N ARG A 81 -26.56 5.53 -14.41
CA ARG A 81 -27.27 6.73 -14.91
C ARG A 81 -26.49 7.51 -15.96
N ARG A 82 -25.16 7.38 -16.00
CA ARG A 82 -24.24 8.18 -16.83
C ARG A 82 -23.51 7.29 -17.85
N PRO A 83 -24.15 6.95 -18.99
CA PRO A 83 -23.54 6.12 -20.03
C PRO A 83 -22.31 6.79 -20.64
N ASP A 84 -22.29 8.12 -20.66
CA ASP A 84 -21.18 8.94 -21.13
C ASP A 84 -19.90 8.72 -20.32
N ILE A 85 -20.03 8.35 -19.04
CA ILE A 85 -18.91 8.02 -18.15
C ILE A 85 -18.65 6.51 -18.15
N ALA A 86 -19.70 5.68 -18.08
CA ALA A 86 -19.58 4.22 -17.97
C ALA A 86 -18.78 3.58 -19.10
N ARG A 87 -18.95 4.06 -20.33
CA ARG A 87 -18.20 3.60 -21.52
C ARG A 87 -16.69 3.81 -21.46
N HIS A 88 -16.20 4.59 -20.48
CA HIS A 88 -14.78 4.86 -20.31
C HIS A 88 -14.11 3.93 -19.29
N VAL A 89 -14.90 3.15 -18.54
CA VAL A 89 -14.38 2.25 -17.51
C VAL A 89 -13.80 1.00 -18.16
N ARG A 90 -12.47 0.83 -18.09
CA ARG A 90 -11.74 -0.33 -18.62
C ARG A 90 -11.37 -1.34 -17.54
N GLU A 91 -11.03 -0.84 -16.36
CA GLU A 91 -10.74 -1.66 -15.19
C GLU A 91 -11.68 -1.31 -14.04
N MET A 92 -12.36 -2.31 -13.49
CA MET A 92 -13.20 -2.14 -12.30
C MET A 92 -12.75 -3.12 -11.22
N VAL A 93 -12.37 -2.59 -10.06
CA VAL A 93 -11.97 -3.37 -8.88
C VAL A 93 -12.92 -3.06 -7.73
N VAL A 94 -13.64 -4.08 -7.26
CA VAL A 94 -14.66 -3.96 -6.23
C VAL A 94 -14.14 -4.62 -4.95
N ARG A 95 -13.90 -3.80 -3.92
CA ARG A 95 -13.37 -4.20 -2.61
C ARG A 95 -14.32 -3.80 -1.48
N PRO A 96 -15.46 -4.48 -1.31
CA PRO A 96 -16.41 -4.14 -0.26
C PRO A 96 -15.83 -4.47 1.12
N ARG A 97 -15.10 -3.53 1.72
CA ARG A 97 -14.54 -3.70 3.06
C ARG A 97 -15.61 -3.35 4.09
N SER A 98 -16.03 -4.34 4.87
CA SER A 98 -16.85 -4.11 6.06
C SER A 98 -15.97 -4.15 7.30
N THR A 99 -16.00 -3.07 8.10
CA THR A 99 -15.35 -3.00 9.40
C THR A 99 -16.15 -3.67 10.51
N LYS A 100 -17.36 -4.15 10.20
CA LYS A 100 -18.33 -4.65 11.18
C LYS A 100 -18.38 -6.18 11.21
N HIS A 101 -19.19 -6.73 12.12
CA HIS A 101 -19.34 -8.16 12.38
C HIS A 101 -19.63 -8.99 11.12
N LEU A 102 -19.36 -10.31 11.18
CA LEU A 102 -19.52 -11.27 10.08
C LEU A 102 -20.90 -11.21 9.40
N ARG A 103 -21.99 -11.00 10.16
CA ARG A 103 -23.35 -10.88 9.61
C ARG A 103 -23.48 -9.70 8.66
N ASP A 104 -22.85 -8.57 8.96
CA ASP A 104 -22.88 -7.38 8.11
C ASP A 104 -22.11 -7.62 6.80
N LYS A 105 -21.09 -8.48 6.82
CA LYS A 105 -20.31 -8.82 5.61
C LYS A 105 -21.17 -9.50 4.54
N ILE A 106 -22.06 -10.40 4.94
CA ILE A 106 -22.94 -11.13 4.01
C ILE A 106 -23.93 -10.18 3.35
N LEU A 107 -24.61 -9.34 4.15
CA LEU A 107 -25.55 -8.35 3.63
C LEU A 107 -24.86 -7.34 2.70
N THR A 108 -23.66 -6.90 3.09
CA THR A 108 -22.81 -6.01 2.29
C THR A 108 -22.49 -6.60 0.92
N SER A 109 -22.02 -7.85 0.88
CA SER A 109 -21.70 -8.55 -0.37
C SER A 109 -22.94 -8.64 -1.27
N GLY A 110 -24.12 -8.90 -0.70
CA GLY A 110 -25.40 -8.88 -1.41
C GLY A 110 -25.68 -7.54 -2.10
N ILE A 111 -25.68 -6.44 -1.34
CA ILE A 111 -25.97 -5.10 -1.86
C ILE A 111 -24.99 -4.69 -2.97
N VAL A 112 -23.71 -4.99 -2.79
CA VAL A 112 -22.67 -4.61 -3.76
C VAL A 112 -22.74 -5.49 -5.01
N SER A 113 -22.91 -6.81 -4.87
CA SER A 113 -23.03 -7.71 -6.03
C SER A 113 -24.30 -7.44 -6.83
N SER A 114 -25.43 -7.09 -6.19
CA SER A 114 -26.63 -6.65 -6.92
C SER A 114 -26.39 -5.34 -7.66
N ALA A 115 -25.71 -4.36 -7.05
CA ALA A 115 -25.39 -3.10 -7.72
C ALA A 115 -24.48 -3.29 -8.95
N VAL A 116 -23.49 -4.20 -8.86
CA VAL A 116 -22.63 -4.55 -10.00
C VAL A 116 -23.45 -5.21 -11.10
N ARG A 117 -24.28 -6.20 -10.75
CA ARG A 117 -25.18 -6.89 -11.68
C ARG A 117 -26.07 -5.88 -12.42
N ASP A 118 -26.75 -5.02 -11.68
CA ASP A 118 -27.70 -4.05 -12.25
C ASP A 118 -26.98 -3.02 -13.14
N THR A 119 -25.74 -2.66 -12.82
CA THR A 119 -24.92 -1.78 -13.66
C THR A 119 -24.49 -2.49 -14.94
N ALA A 120 -23.99 -3.72 -14.86
CA ALA A 120 -23.57 -4.51 -16.02
C ALA A 120 -24.75 -4.78 -16.98
N MET A 121 -25.93 -5.07 -16.44
CA MET A 121 -27.16 -5.28 -17.23
C MET A 121 -27.59 -4.07 -18.05
N THR A 122 -27.09 -2.86 -17.75
CA THR A 122 -27.36 -1.69 -18.61
C THR A 122 -26.62 -1.73 -19.95
N MET A 123 -25.65 -2.63 -20.12
CA MET A 123 -24.81 -2.75 -21.32
C MET A 123 -24.04 -1.47 -21.65
N ARG A 124 -23.74 -0.65 -20.63
CA ARG A 124 -23.00 0.63 -20.76
C ARG A 124 -21.52 0.52 -20.40
N LEU A 125 -21.07 -0.66 -19.97
CA LEU A 125 -19.68 -0.98 -19.63
C LEU A 125 -19.01 -1.71 -20.81
N ASP A 126 -19.22 -1.20 -22.02
CA ASP A 126 -18.76 -1.81 -23.28
C ASP A 126 -17.23 -1.86 -23.40
N ALA A 127 -16.52 -0.89 -22.81
CA ALA A 127 -15.06 -0.85 -22.77
C ALA A 127 -14.44 -1.62 -21.59
N LEU A 128 -15.24 -2.26 -20.73
CA LEU A 128 -14.72 -2.96 -19.56
C LEU A 128 -13.95 -4.21 -19.98
N ARG A 129 -12.63 -4.20 -19.75
CA ARG A 129 -11.71 -5.29 -20.09
C ARG A 129 -11.31 -6.13 -18.89
N LYS A 130 -11.29 -5.52 -17.70
CA LYS A 130 -10.84 -6.15 -16.47
C LYS A 130 -11.82 -5.89 -15.34
N PHE A 131 -12.34 -6.97 -14.78
CA PHE A 131 -13.17 -6.93 -13.59
C PHE A 131 -12.52 -7.75 -12.48
N VAL A 132 -12.41 -7.19 -11.28
CA VAL A 132 -11.86 -7.88 -10.11
C VAL A 132 -12.79 -7.70 -8.92
N TRP A 133 -13.30 -8.81 -8.42
CA TRP A 133 -13.96 -8.90 -7.13
C TRP A 133 -12.94 -9.28 -6.05
N ASP A 134 -12.55 -8.32 -5.21
CA ASP A 134 -11.57 -8.51 -4.14
C ASP A 134 -12.20 -8.19 -2.78
N ALA A 135 -13.00 -9.13 -2.28
CA ALA A 135 -13.66 -9.06 -0.98
C ALA A 135 -13.17 -10.18 -0.05
N ASP A 136 -13.66 -10.19 1.19
CA ASP A 136 -13.42 -11.33 2.10
C ASP A 136 -14.12 -12.61 1.63
N GLU A 137 -15.14 -12.47 0.79
CA GLU A 137 -15.95 -13.58 0.28
C GLU A 137 -16.30 -13.42 -1.20
N LYS A 138 -16.73 -14.52 -1.83
CA LYS A 138 -17.27 -14.47 -3.18
C LYS A 138 -18.54 -13.60 -3.27
N PRO A 139 -18.95 -13.15 -4.47
CA PRO A 139 -20.23 -12.46 -4.66
C PRO A 139 -21.39 -13.31 -4.13
N ARG A 140 -22.37 -12.66 -3.49
CA ARG A 140 -23.56 -13.35 -2.98
C ARG A 140 -24.49 -13.75 -4.13
N TYR A 141 -24.66 -12.87 -5.11
CA TYR A 141 -25.51 -13.04 -6.28
C TYR A 141 -24.68 -13.51 -7.48
N GLU A 142 -24.81 -14.80 -7.85
CA GLU A 142 -24.03 -15.44 -8.93
C GLU A 142 -24.44 -14.96 -10.34
N ASP A 143 -25.66 -14.49 -10.50
CA ASP A 143 -26.16 -13.85 -11.73
C ASP A 143 -25.42 -12.54 -12.05
N MET A 144 -24.64 -12.01 -11.11
CA MET A 144 -23.66 -10.96 -11.38
C MET A 144 -22.64 -11.38 -12.45
N TRP A 145 -22.13 -12.62 -12.40
CA TRP A 145 -21.17 -13.12 -13.38
C TRP A 145 -21.79 -13.23 -14.77
N PHE A 146 -23.05 -13.71 -14.81
CA PHE A 146 -23.83 -13.74 -16.04
C PHE A 146 -24.04 -12.33 -16.61
N ALA A 147 -24.42 -11.36 -15.77
CA ALA A 147 -24.60 -9.96 -16.16
C ALA A 147 -23.31 -9.36 -16.73
N LEU A 148 -22.16 -9.63 -16.11
CA LEU A 148 -20.86 -9.17 -16.60
C LEU A 148 -20.54 -9.76 -17.97
N ARG A 149 -20.76 -11.08 -18.16
CA ARG A 149 -20.51 -11.75 -19.43
C ARG A 149 -21.36 -11.20 -20.58
N ILE A 150 -22.64 -10.94 -20.32
CA ILE A 150 -23.57 -10.43 -21.35
C ILE A 150 -23.42 -8.92 -21.56
N GLY A 151 -23.20 -8.16 -20.48
CA GLY A 151 -23.17 -6.70 -20.50
C GLY A 151 -21.82 -6.08 -20.84
N CYS A 152 -20.73 -6.85 -20.77
CA CYS A 152 -19.35 -6.37 -20.97
C CYS A 152 -18.64 -7.24 -22.03
N PRO A 153 -18.89 -7.01 -23.33
CA PRO A 153 -18.38 -7.87 -24.41
C PRO A 153 -16.85 -7.84 -24.58
N GLN A 154 -16.17 -6.81 -24.08
CA GLN A 154 -14.70 -6.71 -24.11
C GLN A 154 -14.01 -7.30 -22.88
N LEU A 155 -14.75 -7.94 -21.97
CA LEU A 155 -14.24 -8.43 -20.70
C LEU A 155 -13.34 -9.64 -20.92
N GLN A 156 -12.03 -9.45 -20.77
CA GLN A 156 -11.01 -10.46 -21.03
C GLN A 156 -10.20 -10.83 -19.78
N TYR A 157 -10.40 -10.13 -18.66
CA TYR A 157 -9.76 -10.44 -17.39
C TYR A 157 -10.80 -10.52 -16.28
N ILE A 158 -10.84 -11.65 -15.58
CA ILE A 158 -11.67 -11.86 -14.39
C ILE A 158 -10.79 -12.15 -13.18
N GLY A 159 -11.03 -11.41 -12.09
CA GLY A 159 -10.49 -11.70 -10.78
C GLY A 159 -11.61 -11.94 -9.76
N THR A 160 -11.46 -12.95 -8.91
CA THR A 160 -12.38 -13.22 -7.81
C THR A 160 -11.63 -13.71 -6.57
N THR A 161 -12.28 -13.53 -5.43
CA THR A 161 -11.85 -14.06 -4.13
C THR A 161 -12.75 -15.20 -3.69
N VAL A 162 -12.17 -16.21 -3.04
CA VAL A 162 -12.91 -17.29 -2.36
C VAL A 162 -12.55 -17.28 -0.88
N GLY A 163 -13.57 -17.16 -0.02
CA GLY A 163 -13.44 -17.24 1.43
C GLY A 163 -13.99 -18.56 1.97
N HIS A 164 -14.83 -18.49 3.00
CA HIS A 164 -15.49 -19.64 3.62
C HIS A 164 -16.53 -20.31 2.73
N HIS A 165 -16.98 -19.68 1.64
CA HIS A 165 -17.99 -20.26 0.76
C HIS A 165 -17.42 -20.51 -0.63
N LEU A 166 -17.51 -21.75 -1.09
CA LEU A 166 -17.14 -22.13 -2.44
C LEU A 166 -18.19 -21.65 -3.47
N PRO A 167 -17.79 -21.33 -4.71
CA PRO A 167 -18.73 -21.13 -5.81
C PRO A 167 -19.72 -22.29 -5.95
N VAL A 168 -20.94 -21.98 -6.36
CA VAL A 168 -21.98 -22.99 -6.60
C VAL A 168 -21.58 -23.86 -7.80
N LEU A 169 -21.97 -25.13 -7.80
CA LEU A 169 -21.71 -26.12 -8.86
C LEU A 169 -22.10 -25.69 -10.28
N ASN A 170 -22.94 -24.67 -10.44
CA ASN A 170 -23.34 -24.13 -11.75
C ASN A 170 -23.08 -22.62 -11.79
N SER A 171 -21.96 -22.19 -11.20
CA SER A 171 -21.60 -20.77 -11.19
C SER A 171 -21.29 -20.29 -12.59
N HIS A 172 -21.93 -19.19 -13.00
CA HIS A 172 -21.62 -18.50 -14.24
C HIS A 172 -20.21 -17.91 -14.29
N LEU A 173 -19.47 -17.92 -13.16
CA LEU A 173 -18.04 -17.62 -13.15
C LEU A 173 -17.26 -18.54 -14.07
N PHE A 174 -17.66 -19.81 -14.17
CA PHE A 174 -16.97 -20.77 -15.02
C PHE A 174 -17.45 -20.73 -16.47
N ASP A 175 -18.40 -19.88 -16.85
CA ASP A 175 -18.97 -19.82 -18.21
C ASP A 175 -18.24 -18.83 -19.14
N PHE A 176 -17.17 -18.19 -18.66
CA PHE A 176 -16.34 -17.30 -19.48
C PHE A 176 -15.50 -18.11 -20.48
N VAL A 177 -15.20 -17.47 -21.62
CA VAL A 177 -14.43 -18.02 -22.74
C VAL A 177 -13.42 -16.97 -23.18
N ASP A 178 -12.32 -17.40 -23.79
CA ASP A 178 -11.29 -16.53 -24.36
C ASP A 178 -10.74 -15.48 -23.39
N LEU A 179 -10.63 -15.83 -22.10
CA LEU A 179 -9.99 -14.95 -21.12
C LEU A 179 -8.50 -14.80 -21.45
N SER A 180 -8.04 -13.56 -21.44
CA SER A 180 -6.62 -13.21 -21.44
C SER A 180 -6.01 -13.31 -20.04
N GLY A 181 -6.80 -13.13 -18.98
CA GLY A 181 -6.27 -13.24 -17.63
C GLY A 181 -7.30 -13.72 -16.61
N PHE A 182 -6.82 -14.50 -15.65
CA PHE A 182 -7.63 -15.03 -14.57
C PHE A 182 -6.90 -14.90 -13.24
N SER A 183 -7.64 -14.46 -12.21
CA SER A 183 -7.12 -14.33 -10.86
C SER A 183 -8.09 -14.92 -9.84
N LEU A 184 -7.58 -15.86 -9.06
CA LEU A 184 -8.25 -16.48 -7.94
C LEU A 184 -7.47 -16.19 -6.66
N ILE A 185 -8.08 -15.47 -5.73
CA ILE A 185 -7.47 -15.13 -4.44
C ILE A 185 -8.17 -15.93 -3.33
N LEU A 186 -7.48 -16.88 -2.74
CA LEU A 186 -7.92 -17.70 -1.62
C LEU A 186 -7.68 -16.92 -0.32
N LYS A 187 -8.76 -16.55 0.37
CA LYS A 187 -8.70 -15.83 1.66
C LYS A 187 -8.55 -16.81 2.82
N GLN A 188 -8.19 -16.33 4.02
CA GLN A 188 -8.03 -17.16 5.22
C GLN A 188 -9.23 -18.11 5.47
N GLY A 189 -10.47 -17.61 5.32
CA GLY A 189 -11.67 -18.42 5.55
C GLY A 189 -11.82 -19.64 4.64
N PHE A 190 -11.17 -19.61 3.46
CA PHE A 190 -11.08 -20.77 2.57
C PHE A 190 -10.25 -21.87 3.23
N TYR A 191 -9.06 -21.53 3.72
CA TYR A 191 -8.18 -22.47 4.41
C TYR A 191 -8.71 -22.91 5.77
N ASP A 192 -9.59 -22.14 6.40
CA ASP A 192 -10.19 -22.57 7.66
C ASP A 192 -11.28 -23.65 7.44
N THR A 193 -11.87 -23.72 6.23
CA THR A 193 -13.08 -24.54 5.96
C THR A 193 -12.87 -25.63 4.90
N HIS A 194 -12.00 -25.40 3.92
CA HIS A 194 -11.97 -26.15 2.65
C HIS A 194 -10.59 -26.68 2.24
N VAL A 195 -9.64 -26.79 3.17
CA VAL A 195 -8.27 -27.27 2.87
C VAL A 195 -8.30 -28.56 2.05
N ASP A 196 -9.22 -29.47 2.38
CA ASP A 196 -9.27 -30.81 1.81
C ASP A 196 -10.20 -30.95 0.59
N MET A 197 -11.06 -29.97 0.28
CA MET A 197 -12.21 -30.20 -0.62
C MET A 197 -12.15 -29.48 -1.97
N PHE A 198 -11.65 -28.25 -2.03
CA PHE A 198 -11.99 -27.39 -3.19
C PHE A 198 -11.23 -27.73 -4.46
N LEU A 199 -10.04 -28.32 -4.34
CA LEU A 199 -9.20 -28.67 -5.49
C LEU A 199 -8.85 -30.16 -5.54
N ASP A 200 -9.62 -30.97 -4.82
CA ASP A 200 -9.70 -32.39 -5.11
C ASP A 200 -10.22 -32.58 -6.55
N GLU A 201 -9.60 -33.47 -7.33
CA GLU A 201 -9.99 -33.76 -8.72
C GLU A 201 -11.45 -34.22 -8.78
N ASP A 202 -11.98 -34.80 -7.71
CA ASP A 202 -13.35 -35.27 -7.62
C ASP A 202 -14.37 -34.15 -7.39
N ASN A 203 -13.92 -32.95 -7.05
CA ASN A 203 -14.81 -31.81 -6.90
C ASN A 203 -15.25 -31.27 -8.26
N VAL A 204 -16.56 -31.33 -8.53
CA VAL A 204 -17.18 -30.82 -9.75
C VAL A 204 -16.84 -29.33 -10.00
N THR A 205 -16.74 -28.51 -8.96
CA THR A 205 -16.37 -27.09 -9.09
C THR A 205 -14.92 -26.92 -9.57
N SER A 206 -14.00 -27.76 -9.06
CA SER A 206 -12.60 -27.78 -9.52
C SER A 206 -12.54 -28.13 -11.00
N ARG A 207 -13.23 -29.20 -11.42
CA ARG A 207 -13.29 -29.62 -12.83
C ARG A 207 -13.81 -28.51 -13.75
N GLN A 208 -14.83 -27.77 -13.34
CA GLN A 208 -15.38 -26.66 -14.13
C GLN A 208 -14.40 -25.49 -14.26
N LEU A 209 -13.69 -25.16 -13.17
CA LEU A 209 -12.64 -24.16 -13.20
C LEU A 209 -11.53 -24.55 -14.18
N TRP A 210 -11.01 -25.78 -14.08
CA TRP A 210 -9.95 -26.26 -14.96
C TRP A 210 -10.41 -26.41 -16.40
N ASP A 211 -11.64 -26.88 -16.65
CA ASP A 211 -12.22 -26.93 -17.98
C ASP A 211 -12.31 -25.54 -18.62
N MET A 212 -12.74 -24.54 -17.84
CA MET A 212 -12.75 -23.15 -18.29
C MET A 212 -11.34 -22.67 -18.66
N LEU A 213 -10.37 -22.85 -17.76
CA LEU A 213 -9.01 -22.33 -17.94
C LEU A 213 -8.25 -23.04 -19.05
N ILE A 214 -8.33 -24.36 -19.13
CA ILE A 214 -7.54 -25.19 -20.05
C ILE A 214 -8.20 -25.25 -21.43
N LYS A 215 -9.50 -25.55 -21.51
CA LYS A 215 -10.16 -25.81 -22.80
C LYS A 215 -10.77 -24.56 -23.43
N ARG A 216 -11.32 -23.66 -22.61
CA ARG A 216 -12.08 -22.49 -23.08
C ARG A 216 -11.28 -21.18 -23.09
N CYS A 217 -10.13 -21.14 -22.42
CA CYS A 217 -9.25 -19.96 -22.37
C CYS A 217 -7.81 -20.30 -22.79
N PRO A 218 -7.58 -20.79 -24.03
CA PRO A 218 -6.23 -21.20 -24.47
C PRO A 218 -5.25 -20.02 -24.60
N ASN A 219 -5.75 -18.79 -24.77
CA ASN A 219 -4.93 -17.59 -24.99
C ASN A 219 -4.60 -16.83 -23.70
N LEU A 220 -4.55 -17.52 -22.56
CA LEU A 220 -4.28 -16.92 -21.27
C LEU A 220 -2.85 -16.33 -21.22
N THR A 221 -2.74 -15.05 -20.83
CA THR A 221 -1.50 -14.30 -20.65
C THR A 221 -1.14 -14.13 -19.17
N GLU A 222 -2.14 -14.02 -18.29
CA GLU A 222 -1.95 -13.89 -16.84
C GLU A 222 -2.76 -14.95 -16.08
N LEU A 223 -2.08 -15.77 -15.27
CA LEU A 223 -2.71 -16.68 -14.32
C LEU A 223 -2.24 -16.39 -12.89
N ILE A 224 -3.18 -16.08 -12.01
CA ILE A 224 -2.91 -15.81 -10.59
C ILE A 224 -3.78 -16.72 -9.75
N ILE A 225 -3.17 -17.60 -8.98
CA ILE A 225 -3.81 -18.40 -7.93
C ILE A 225 -3.05 -18.09 -6.65
N GLU A 226 -3.53 -17.12 -5.89
CA GLU A 226 -2.83 -16.59 -4.72
C GLU A 226 -3.63 -16.84 -3.44
N GLY A 227 -2.94 -17.17 -2.37
CA GLY A 227 -3.51 -17.28 -1.04
C GLY A 227 -2.40 -17.41 -0.01
N VAL A 228 -2.76 -17.18 1.25
CA VAL A 228 -1.84 -17.22 2.38
C VAL A 228 -2.33 -18.26 3.37
N SER A 229 -1.56 -19.33 3.56
CA SER A 229 -1.90 -20.46 4.43
C SER A 229 -0.66 -21.17 4.93
N THR A 230 -0.75 -21.77 6.11
CA THR A 230 0.28 -22.68 6.63
C THR A 230 0.26 -24.05 5.95
N LEU A 231 -0.87 -24.39 5.31
CA LEU A 231 -1.08 -25.65 4.58
C LEU A 231 -1.35 -25.33 3.11
N PRO A 232 -0.54 -25.86 2.17
CA PRO A 232 -0.76 -25.62 0.76
C PRO A 232 -2.01 -26.35 0.25
N THR A 233 -2.69 -25.77 -0.72
CA THR A 233 -3.78 -26.43 -1.47
C THR A 233 -3.23 -27.09 -2.73
N ASP A 234 -3.71 -28.28 -3.08
CA ASP A 234 -3.30 -28.98 -4.28
C ASP A 234 -3.84 -28.33 -5.57
N VAL A 235 -3.00 -28.20 -6.60
CA VAL A 235 -3.27 -27.55 -7.89
C VAL A 235 -2.55 -28.31 -9.01
N HIS A 236 -2.40 -29.63 -8.90
CA HIS A 236 -1.68 -30.44 -9.89
C HIS A 236 -2.26 -30.33 -11.31
N LEU A 237 -3.59 -30.18 -11.48
CA LEU A 237 -4.23 -30.00 -12.81
C LEU A 237 -3.71 -28.80 -13.60
N LEU A 238 -3.04 -27.83 -12.94
CA LEU A 238 -2.38 -26.71 -13.62
C LEU A 238 -1.34 -27.19 -14.64
N VAL A 239 -0.66 -28.31 -14.38
CA VAL A 239 0.40 -28.83 -15.27
C VAL A 239 -0.14 -29.38 -16.59
N GLU A 240 -1.46 -29.60 -16.71
CA GLU A 240 -2.12 -29.98 -17.94
C GLU A 240 -2.35 -28.78 -18.87
N GLY A 241 -2.39 -27.57 -18.30
CA GLY A 241 -2.57 -26.33 -19.04
C GLY A 241 -1.43 -26.07 -20.04
N ARG A 242 -1.80 -25.63 -21.24
CA ARG A 242 -0.87 -25.20 -22.29
C ARG A 242 -1.34 -23.85 -22.82
N TRP A 243 -0.70 -22.79 -22.32
CA TRP A 243 -1.06 -21.41 -22.64
C TRP A 243 0.12 -20.73 -23.35
N PRO A 244 0.20 -20.79 -24.69
CA PRO A 244 1.38 -20.34 -25.44
C PRO A 244 1.73 -18.86 -25.22
N HIS A 245 0.75 -18.04 -24.79
CA HIS A 245 0.91 -16.62 -24.53
C HIS A 245 1.07 -16.28 -23.04
N LEU A 246 1.26 -17.27 -22.16
CA LEU A 246 1.41 -17.04 -20.73
C LEU A 246 2.68 -16.24 -20.44
N GLN A 247 2.50 -15.02 -19.93
CA GLN A 247 3.58 -14.11 -19.55
C GLN A 247 3.74 -14.02 -18.04
N LYS A 248 2.67 -14.24 -17.27
CA LYS A 248 2.68 -14.08 -15.83
C LYS A 248 1.99 -15.23 -15.12
N LEU A 249 2.73 -15.86 -14.23
CA LEU A 249 2.25 -16.93 -13.37
C LEU A 249 2.51 -16.59 -11.91
N VAL A 250 1.43 -16.50 -11.12
CA VAL A 250 1.51 -16.25 -9.68
C VAL A 250 0.84 -17.38 -8.94
N LEU A 251 1.62 -18.09 -8.14
CA LEU A 251 1.23 -19.22 -7.32
C LEU A 251 1.53 -18.90 -5.86
N GLY A 252 0.46 -18.78 -5.07
CA GLY A 252 0.49 -18.59 -3.62
C GLY A 252 0.81 -19.89 -2.89
N ASP A 253 0.26 -20.05 -1.69
CA ASP A 253 0.42 -21.27 -0.88
C ASP A 253 -0.41 -22.43 -1.47
N VAL A 254 0.11 -22.95 -2.59
CA VAL A 254 -0.40 -24.07 -3.37
C VAL A 254 0.71 -25.07 -3.64
N SER A 255 0.38 -26.35 -3.72
CA SER A 255 1.28 -27.44 -4.09
C SER A 255 0.87 -27.99 -5.46
N ILE A 256 1.84 -28.16 -6.37
CA ILE A 256 1.57 -28.69 -7.71
C ILE A 256 2.11 -30.12 -7.85
N ASP A 257 3.25 -30.41 -7.24
CA ASP A 257 3.91 -31.71 -7.33
C ASP A 257 3.63 -32.61 -6.11
N TRP A 258 2.37 -32.65 -5.64
CA TRP A 258 1.97 -33.55 -4.54
C TRP A 258 1.78 -34.99 -5.05
N VAL A 259 2.86 -35.61 -5.52
CA VAL A 259 2.87 -37.05 -5.82
C VAL A 259 3.57 -37.77 -4.68
N PRO A 260 2.84 -38.41 -3.75
CA PRO A 260 3.42 -39.29 -2.75
C PRO A 260 3.92 -40.56 -3.44
N GLY A 261 5.18 -40.54 -3.88
CA GLY A 261 5.81 -41.68 -4.55
C GLY A 261 7.28 -41.42 -4.82
N ILE A 262 8.08 -42.49 -4.79
CA ILE A 262 9.46 -42.46 -5.26
C ILE A 262 9.40 -42.25 -6.77
N LEU A 263 9.53 -41.00 -7.23
CA LEU A 263 9.71 -40.76 -8.65
C LEU A 263 11.02 -41.41 -9.08
N ASN A 264 10.98 -42.11 -10.21
CA ASN A 264 12.19 -42.56 -10.88
C ASN A 264 13.08 -41.36 -11.13
N ILE A 265 14.35 -41.44 -10.75
CA ILE A 265 15.35 -40.36 -10.83
C ILE A 265 15.45 -39.77 -12.27
N THR A 266 15.00 -40.52 -13.27
CA THR A 266 15.03 -40.14 -14.68
C THR A 266 13.83 -39.28 -15.14
N GLN A 267 12.74 -39.21 -14.38
CA GLN A 267 11.54 -38.48 -14.80
C GLN A 267 11.57 -37.04 -14.27
N LYS A 268 11.50 -36.07 -15.18
CA LYS A 268 11.30 -34.66 -14.83
C LYS A 268 9.97 -34.49 -14.11
N ARG A 269 9.94 -33.61 -13.12
CA ARG A 269 8.71 -33.25 -12.40
C ARG A 269 7.71 -32.59 -13.37
N PRO A 270 6.40 -32.90 -13.27
CA PRO A 270 5.38 -32.30 -14.14
C PRO A 270 5.42 -30.77 -14.16
N PHE A 271 5.63 -30.13 -13.02
CA PHE A 271 5.72 -28.66 -12.97
C PHE A 271 6.95 -28.10 -13.70
N ILE A 272 8.09 -28.82 -13.69
CA ILE A 272 9.27 -28.41 -14.46
C ILE A 272 8.98 -28.50 -15.96
N SER A 273 8.42 -29.62 -16.42
CA SER A 273 8.00 -29.77 -17.83
C SER A 273 6.96 -28.73 -18.23
N PHE A 274 6.07 -28.34 -17.31
CA PHE A 274 5.13 -27.25 -17.50
C PHE A 274 5.87 -25.93 -17.71
N LEU A 275 6.82 -25.55 -16.85
CA LEU A 275 7.57 -24.31 -17.03
C LEU A 275 8.34 -24.29 -18.36
N GLU A 276 8.99 -25.40 -18.73
CA GLU A 276 9.71 -25.53 -20.01
C GLU A 276 8.79 -25.37 -21.23
N ALA A 277 7.51 -25.71 -21.11
CA ALA A 277 6.52 -25.54 -22.17
C ALA A 277 6.02 -24.09 -22.34
N HIS A 278 6.42 -23.16 -21.45
CA HIS A 278 5.97 -21.76 -21.44
C HIS A 278 7.14 -20.77 -21.59
N PRO A 279 7.80 -20.71 -22.77
CA PRO A 279 9.00 -19.89 -22.96
C PRO A 279 8.75 -18.38 -22.91
N ASN A 280 7.50 -17.94 -23.12
CA ASN A 280 7.09 -16.53 -23.06
C ASN A 280 6.87 -16.01 -21.62
N LEU A 281 7.09 -16.86 -20.61
CA LEU A 281 6.91 -16.49 -19.23
C LEU A 281 7.96 -15.44 -18.83
N ASP A 282 7.48 -14.27 -18.42
CA ASP A 282 8.31 -13.12 -18.03
C ASP A 282 8.31 -12.91 -16.52
N THR A 283 7.16 -13.13 -15.88
CA THR A 283 6.96 -12.98 -14.44
C THR A 283 6.56 -14.32 -13.81
N LEU A 284 7.39 -14.80 -12.88
CA LEU A 284 7.12 -16.00 -12.09
C LEU A 284 7.09 -15.68 -10.61
N SER A 285 6.00 -16.03 -9.95
CA SER A 285 5.86 -15.88 -8.51
C SER A 285 5.43 -17.19 -7.87
N LEU A 286 6.23 -17.72 -6.95
CA LEU A 286 6.05 -19.00 -6.29
C LEU A 286 6.01 -18.84 -4.77
N SER A 287 5.24 -19.65 -4.05
CA SER A 287 5.42 -19.80 -2.60
C SER A 287 6.48 -20.86 -2.28
N ARG A 288 6.83 -20.99 -1.00
CA ARG A 288 7.70 -22.06 -0.51
C ARG A 288 7.15 -23.47 -0.78
N HIS A 289 5.84 -23.61 -0.93
CA HIS A 289 5.15 -24.89 -1.00
C HIS A 289 4.91 -25.38 -2.43
N THR A 290 5.06 -24.51 -3.43
CA THR A 290 4.76 -24.85 -4.82
C THR A 290 5.66 -25.93 -5.38
N ILE A 291 6.98 -25.78 -5.20
CA ILE A 291 7.98 -26.72 -5.68
C ILE A 291 9.21 -26.68 -4.76
N GLN A 292 9.80 -27.86 -4.51
CA GLN A 292 11.06 -27.96 -3.78
C GLN A 292 12.20 -27.36 -4.61
N PRO A 293 13.11 -26.57 -4.02
CA PRO A 293 14.21 -25.93 -4.74
C PRO A 293 15.08 -26.90 -5.56
N THR A 294 15.28 -28.12 -5.08
CA THR A 294 16.11 -29.16 -5.75
C THR A 294 15.58 -29.55 -7.13
N TYR A 295 14.27 -29.45 -7.37
CA TYR A 295 13.71 -29.74 -8.68
C TYR A 295 13.86 -28.57 -9.66
N LEU A 296 13.88 -27.33 -9.17
CA LEU A 296 14.09 -26.15 -10.01
C LEU A 296 15.46 -26.17 -10.69
N SER A 297 16.48 -26.77 -10.08
CA SER A 297 17.78 -26.94 -10.72
C SER A 297 17.80 -27.94 -11.89
N THR A 298 16.71 -28.69 -12.11
CA THR A 298 16.56 -29.59 -13.27
C THR A 298 15.97 -28.91 -14.51
N LEU A 299 15.57 -27.64 -14.37
CA LEU A 299 15.05 -26.82 -15.46
C LEU A 299 16.12 -26.61 -16.53
N ASP A 300 15.74 -26.77 -17.80
CA ASP A 300 16.60 -26.46 -18.94
C ASP A 300 17.02 -24.97 -18.96
N PRO A 301 18.34 -24.63 -18.96
CA PRO A 301 18.86 -23.26 -18.90
C PRO A 301 18.23 -22.28 -19.88
N ASP A 302 17.89 -22.73 -21.09
CA ASP A 302 17.45 -21.85 -22.18
C ASP A 302 15.92 -21.77 -22.31
N SER A 303 15.19 -22.52 -21.49
CA SER A 303 13.73 -22.64 -21.60
C SER A 303 12.95 -21.44 -21.05
N LEU A 304 13.51 -20.69 -20.10
CA LEU A 304 12.84 -19.58 -19.42
C LEU A 304 13.69 -18.30 -19.46
N GLN A 305 13.06 -17.17 -19.79
CA GLN A 305 13.68 -15.85 -19.77
C GLN A 305 12.90 -14.90 -18.85
N LEU A 306 13.00 -15.13 -17.53
CA LEU A 306 12.30 -14.31 -16.55
C LEU A 306 12.94 -12.93 -16.38
N SER A 307 12.13 -11.87 -16.42
CA SER A 307 12.54 -10.54 -15.96
C SER A 307 12.16 -10.26 -14.51
N SER A 308 11.14 -10.95 -14.00
CA SER A 308 10.64 -10.77 -12.63
C SER A 308 10.45 -12.11 -11.92
N PHE A 309 11.07 -12.25 -10.75
CA PHE A 309 10.95 -13.43 -9.91
C PHE A 309 10.46 -13.08 -8.51
N SER A 310 9.51 -13.84 -7.99
CA SER A 310 9.04 -13.73 -6.62
C SER A 310 8.99 -15.11 -5.97
N GLY A 311 9.63 -15.27 -4.81
CA GLY A 311 9.72 -16.58 -4.17
C GLY A 311 10.63 -16.62 -2.95
N THR A 312 11.13 -17.80 -2.63
CA THR A 312 12.10 -18.01 -1.55
C THR A 312 13.54 -17.81 -2.05
N LEU A 313 14.47 -17.54 -1.13
CA LEU A 313 15.90 -17.45 -1.46
C LEU A 313 16.43 -18.73 -2.09
N GLN A 314 16.04 -19.88 -1.55
CA GLN A 314 16.50 -21.20 -2.00
C GLN A 314 16.01 -21.51 -3.42
N GLN A 315 14.77 -21.16 -3.75
CA GLN A 315 14.24 -21.31 -5.10
C GLN A 315 15.03 -20.48 -6.11
N LEU A 316 15.38 -19.23 -5.77
CA LEU A 316 16.19 -18.39 -6.65
C LEU A 316 17.65 -18.89 -6.77
N GLN A 317 18.22 -19.44 -5.69
CA GLN A 317 19.54 -20.08 -5.73
C GLN A 317 19.58 -21.30 -6.66
N ALA A 318 18.47 -22.03 -6.76
CA ALA A 318 18.34 -23.19 -7.65
C ALA A 318 18.21 -22.81 -9.14
N LEU A 319 18.11 -21.52 -9.48
CA LEU A 319 17.90 -21.01 -10.84
C LEU A 319 19.05 -20.08 -11.30
N PRO A 320 20.31 -20.55 -11.33
CA PRO A 320 21.46 -19.70 -11.67
C PRO A 320 21.40 -19.11 -13.08
N ASN A 321 20.82 -19.84 -14.04
CA ASN A 321 20.74 -19.42 -15.44
C ASN A 321 19.89 -18.17 -15.65
N LEU A 322 18.98 -17.86 -14.71
CA LEU A 322 18.09 -16.70 -14.78
C LEU A 322 18.74 -15.43 -14.22
N HIS A 323 19.84 -15.56 -13.48
CA HIS A 323 20.42 -14.45 -12.71
C HIS A 323 20.80 -13.25 -13.57
N SER A 324 21.27 -13.49 -14.80
CA SER A 324 21.65 -12.42 -15.73
C SER A 324 20.45 -11.63 -16.25
N HIS A 325 19.25 -12.19 -16.31
CA HIS A 325 18.08 -11.57 -16.95
C HIS A 325 17.16 -10.85 -15.96
N LEU A 326 17.22 -11.23 -14.68
CA LEU A 326 16.31 -10.72 -13.66
C LEU A 326 16.52 -9.23 -13.37
N LYS A 327 15.43 -8.47 -13.53
CA LYS A 327 15.34 -7.03 -13.25
C LYS A 327 14.61 -6.73 -11.94
N SER A 328 13.67 -7.59 -11.55
CA SER A 328 12.87 -7.46 -10.33
C SER A 328 12.90 -8.75 -9.53
N VAL A 329 13.23 -8.65 -8.24
CA VAL A 329 13.20 -9.80 -7.31
C VAL A 329 12.42 -9.44 -6.05
N THR A 330 11.46 -10.30 -5.71
CA THR A 330 10.67 -10.21 -4.48
C THR A 330 10.84 -11.46 -3.63
N PHE A 331 11.33 -11.31 -2.41
CA PHE A 331 11.34 -12.40 -1.43
C PHE A 331 10.05 -12.37 -0.63
N ARG A 332 9.19 -13.38 -0.86
CA ARG A 332 7.88 -13.48 -0.20
C ARG A 332 7.99 -13.76 1.30
N GLU A 333 9.03 -14.51 1.67
CA GLU A 333 9.25 -14.88 3.06
C GLU A 333 10.25 -13.93 3.74
N PRO A 334 9.97 -13.54 4.99
CA PRO A 334 10.93 -12.81 5.80
C PRO A 334 12.17 -13.67 6.07
N MET A 335 13.35 -13.18 5.67
CA MET A 335 14.61 -13.87 5.89
C MET A 335 15.03 -13.80 7.35
N GLN A 336 15.26 -14.98 7.95
CA GLN A 336 15.76 -15.10 9.31
C GLN A 336 17.30 -15.02 9.30
N THR A 337 17.83 -13.94 9.85
CA THR A 337 19.29 -13.67 9.89
C THR A 337 20.13 -14.71 10.63
N ARG A 338 19.51 -15.51 11.52
CA ARG A 338 20.19 -16.60 12.23
C ARG A 338 20.46 -17.81 11.32
N GLU A 339 19.54 -18.09 10.41
CA GLU A 339 19.60 -19.25 9.52
C GLU A 339 20.32 -18.91 8.22
N ILE A 340 20.11 -17.70 7.71
CA ILE A 340 20.64 -17.23 6.44
C ILE A 340 21.63 -16.11 6.71
N SER A 341 22.90 -16.37 6.41
CA SER A 341 23.94 -15.34 6.55
C SER A 341 23.67 -14.20 5.55
N ALA A 342 23.89 -12.95 5.99
CA ALA A 342 23.84 -11.80 5.09
C ALA A 342 24.75 -11.97 3.86
N GLN A 343 25.82 -12.76 4.01
CA GLN A 343 26.74 -13.13 2.94
C GLN A 343 26.10 -14.04 1.89
N ALA A 344 25.25 -14.99 2.27
CA ALA A 344 24.55 -15.86 1.32
C ALA A 344 23.58 -15.06 0.44
N VAL A 345 22.83 -14.13 1.05
CA VAL A 345 21.94 -13.21 0.32
C VAL A 345 22.77 -12.31 -0.61
N ALA A 346 23.85 -11.72 -0.10
CA ALA A 346 24.72 -10.86 -0.88
C ALA A 346 25.35 -11.60 -2.06
N GLY A 347 25.87 -12.82 -1.85
CA GLY A 347 26.47 -13.63 -2.91
C GLY A 347 25.48 -13.96 -4.02
N LEU A 348 24.22 -14.28 -3.68
CA LEU A 348 23.17 -14.47 -4.67
C LEU A 348 22.87 -13.18 -5.43
N LEU A 349 22.66 -12.08 -4.71
CA LEU A 349 22.31 -10.79 -5.31
C LEU A 349 23.43 -10.23 -6.19
N GLN A 350 24.70 -10.54 -5.90
CA GLN A 350 25.84 -10.18 -6.74
C GLN A 350 25.77 -10.82 -8.13
N GLY A 351 25.16 -12.01 -8.25
CA GLY A 351 24.90 -12.65 -9.55
C GLY A 351 23.85 -11.91 -10.38
N LEU A 352 22.98 -11.11 -9.73
CA LEU A 352 21.87 -10.40 -10.37
C LEU A 352 22.31 -9.04 -10.92
N SER A 353 23.17 -9.07 -11.94
CA SER A 353 23.80 -7.86 -12.50
C SER A 353 22.82 -6.81 -13.06
N HIS A 354 21.61 -7.22 -13.44
CA HIS A 354 20.57 -6.35 -14.00
C HIS A 354 19.46 -5.97 -13.00
N LEU A 355 19.64 -6.29 -11.71
CA LEU A 355 18.62 -6.02 -10.70
C LEU A 355 18.38 -4.51 -10.51
N THR A 356 17.15 -4.09 -10.79
CA THR A 356 16.68 -2.71 -10.63
C THR A 356 15.64 -2.57 -9.53
N GLU A 357 14.92 -3.63 -9.20
CA GLU A 357 13.90 -3.66 -8.16
C GLU A 357 14.14 -4.83 -7.21
N LEU A 358 14.15 -4.53 -5.91
CA LEU A 358 14.34 -5.52 -4.85
C LEU A 358 13.32 -5.27 -3.76
N ARG A 359 12.52 -6.30 -3.47
CA ARG A 359 11.63 -6.35 -2.32
C ARG A 359 12.06 -7.46 -1.38
N ILE A 360 12.44 -7.09 -0.17
CA ILE A 360 13.00 -8.02 0.80
C ILE A 360 12.52 -7.71 2.21
N SER A 361 12.20 -8.77 2.94
CA SER A 361 11.78 -8.69 4.34
C SER A 361 12.80 -9.41 5.22
N PHE A 362 13.12 -8.85 6.38
CA PHE A 362 14.07 -9.42 7.33
C PHE A 362 13.48 -9.55 8.74
N MET A 363 13.82 -10.65 9.39
CA MET A 363 13.76 -10.82 10.83
C MET A 363 15.19 -10.77 11.39
N LEU A 364 15.55 -9.61 11.96
CA LEU A 364 16.87 -9.40 12.57
C LEU A 364 16.87 -9.94 14.00
N HIS A 365 17.95 -10.62 14.39
CA HIS A 365 18.16 -11.09 15.76
C HIS A 365 18.98 -10.10 16.61
N SER A 366 19.84 -9.30 15.97
CA SER A 366 20.72 -8.32 16.62
C SER A 366 20.73 -6.98 15.86
N MET A 367 20.92 -5.87 16.59
CA MET A 367 21.09 -4.55 15.95
C MET A 367 22.38 -4.45 15.15
N TYR A 368 23.43 -5.19 15.55
CA TYR A 368 24.75 -5.13 14.91
C TYR A 368 24.74 -5.64 13.45
N ASP A 369 23.82 -6.54 13.12
CA ASP A 369 23.74 -7.14 11.78
C ASP A 369 23.15 -6.19 10.73
N SER A 370 22.33 -5.24 11.17
CA SER A 370 21.57 -4.35 10.28
C SER A 370 22.49 -3.53 9.36
N GLY A 371 23.55 -2.92 9.90
CA GLY A 371 24.48 -2.12 9.12
C GLY A 371 25.29 -2.94 8.11
N ASN A 372 25.71 -4.15 8.48
CA ASN A 372 26.48 -5.03 7.59
C ASN A 372 25.62 -5.60 6.47
N LEU A 373 24.38 -5.97 6.78
CA LEU A 373 23.40 -6.40 5.79
C LEU A 373 23.16 -5.32 4.75
N LEU A 374 22.89 -4.07 5.18
CA LEU A 374 22.62 -2.99 4.24
C LEU A 374 23.84 -2.64 3.37
N ARG A 375 25.05 -2.65 3.95
CA ARG A 375 26.29 -2.52 3.17
C ARG A 375 26.44 -3.65 2.15
N SER A 376 26.12 -4.88 2.55
CA SER A 376 26.18 -6.05 1.65
C SER A 376 25.17 -5.91 0.51
N LEU A 377 23.96 -5.42 0.77
CA LEU A 377 22.97 -5.11 -0.28
C LEU A 377 23.47 -4.03 -1.24
N ILE A 378 24.08 -2.96 -0.70
CA ILE A 378 24.65 -1.86 -1.50
C ILE A 378 25.72 -2.39 -2.46
N THR A 379 26.64 -3.22 -1.96
CA THR A 379 27.71 -3.79 -2.78
C THR A 379 27.19 -4.80 -3.81
N SER A 380 26.11 -5.51 -3.48
CA SER A 380 25.55 -6.55 -4.35
C SER A 380 24.67 -5.99 -5.46
N CYS A 381 23.98 -4.87 -5.22
CA CYS A 381 22.98 -4.32 -6.14
C CYS A 381 23.32 -2.88 -6.56
N PRO A 382 24.40 -2.63 -7.33
CA PRO A 382 24.84 -1.27 -7.69
C PRO A 382 23.87 -0.56 -8.65
N HIS A 383 22.94 -1.28 -9.28
CA HIS A 383 21.98 -0.74 -10.24
C HIS A 383 20.56 -0.58 -9.70
N LEU A 384 20.38 -0.84 -8.40
CA LEU A 384 19.08 -0.79 -7.77
C LEU A 384 18.45 0.61 -7.83
N ARG A 385 17.23 0.67 -8.36
CA ARG A 385 16.40 1.87 -8.50
C ARG A 385 15.23 1.89 -7.53
N HIS A 386 14.70 0.71 -7.22
CA HIS A 386 13.54 0.52 -6.36
C HIS A 386 13.90 -0.48 -5.25
N LEU A 387 13.80 -0.03 -3.99
CA LEU A 387 14.06 -0.87 -2.83
C LEU A 387 12.86 -0.85 -1.89
N GLU A 388 12.25 -2.01 -1.65
CA GLU A 388 11.32 -2.22 -0.56
C GLU A 388 11.98 -3.09 0.51
N LEU A 389 12.12 -2.53 1.71
CA LEU A 389 12.77 -3.14 2.85
C LEU A 389 11.82 -3.17 4.04
N THR A 390 11.47 -4.37 4.49
CA THR A 390 10.59 -4.56 5.64
C THR A 390 11.32 -5.27 6.78
N CYS A 391 11.35 -4.64 7.95
CA CYS A 391 11.82 -5.24 9.21
C CYS A 391 10.66 -5.35 10.18
N GLY A 392 10.07 -6.55 10.23
CA GLY A 392 8.86 -6.85 11.00
C GLY A 392 9.07 -6.97 12.51
N ASN A 393 10.27 -7.31 12.96
CA ASN A 393 10.55 -7.65 14.35
C ASN A 393 11.61 -6.72 14.97
N LYS A 394 11.68 -6.73 16.31
CA LYS A 394 12.82 -6.13 17.04
C LYS A 394 13.93 -7.18 17.18
N PRO A 395 15.20 -6.79 16.99
CA PRO A 395 15.68 -5.45 16.63
C PRO A 395 15.35 -5.01 15.18
N SER A 396 15.25 -3.70 14.93
CA SER A 396 15.06 -3.09 13.60
C SER A 396 16.17 -2.07 13.30
N PHE A 397 16.17 -1.49 12.10
CA PHE A 397 17.13 -0.45 11.72
C PHE A 397 16.94 0.82 12.55
N GLN A 398 18.02 1.33 13.16
CA GLN A 398 18.04 2.71 13.60
C GLN A 398 18.03 3.65 12.40
N LEU A 399 17.09 4.59 12.38
CA LEU A 399 16.86 5.46 11.24
C LEU A 399 18.08 6.34 10.91
N ASP A 400 18.84 6.74 11.93
CA ASP A 400 20.10 7.47 11.74
C ASP A 400 21.14 6.65 10.98
N ALA A 401 21.42 5.42 11.44
CA ALA A 401 22.36 4.53 10.79
C ALA A 401 21.92 4.15 9.37
N PHE A 402 20.62 3.90 9.19
CA PHE A 402 20.02 3.63 7.88
C PHE A 402 20.21 4.83 6.92
N SER A 403 19.93 6.04 7.38
CA SER A 403 20.06 7.24 6.54
C SER A 403 21.50 7.47 6.06
N LYS A 404 22.51 7.19 6.89
CA LYS A 404 23.92 7.31 6.50
C LYS A 404 24.32 6.26 5.45
N THR A 405 23.80 5.04 5.60
CA THR A 405 24.14 3.91 4.73
C THR A 405 23.39 3.95 3.40
N VAL A 406 22.14 4.43 3.35
CA VAL A 406 21.34 4.49 2.10
C VAL A 406 21.96 5.39 1.02
N ARG A 407 22.87 6.29 1.40
CA ARG A 407 23.72 7.06 0.46
C ARG A 407 24.53 6.15 -0.47
N GLY A 408 24.86 4.94 -0.02
CA GLY A 408 25.62 3.97 -0.78
C GLY A 408 24.90 3.43 -2.01
N PHE A 409 23.57 3.58 -2.13
CA PHE A 409 22.86 3.22 -3.36
C PHE A 409 22.89 4.36 -4.38
N PRO A 410 23.72 4.28 -5.43
CA PRO A 410 23.90 5.41 -6.33
C PRO A 410 22.70 5.60 -7.25
N LYS A 411 21.92 4.57 -7.59
CA LYS A 411 20.83 4.69 -8.57
C LYS A 411 19.44 4.65 -7.95
N LEU A 412 19.34 4.65 -6.61
CA LEU A 412 18.08 4.50 -5.91
C LEU A 412 17.19 5.73 -6.10
N ARG A 413 16.00 5.50 -6.66
CA ARG A 413 14.97 6.53 -6.92
C ARG A 413 13.78 6.36 -6.01
N THR A 414 13.36 5.11 -5.76
CA THR A 414 12.28 4.84 -4.82
C THR A 414 12.70 3.95 -3.67
N LEU A 415 12.17 4.26 -2.49
CA LEU A 415 12.45 3.54 -1.26
C LEU A 415 11.15 3.34 -0.48
N HIS A 416 10.85 2.09 -0.12
CA HIS A 416 9.76 1.75 0.77
C HIS A 416 10.35 1.08 2.01
N LEU A 417 10.47 1.85 3.10
CA LEU A 417 11.05 1.37 4.36
C LEU A 417 9.94 1.13 5.38
N THR A 418 9.81 -0.11 5.85
CA THR A 418 8.93 -0.48 6.97
C THR A 418 9.78 -0.99 8.12
N ILE A 419 9.74 -0.32 9.27
CA ILE A 419 10.54 -0.69 10.45
C ILE A 419 9.72 -0.62 11.72
N VAL A 420 10.10 -1.44 12.71
CA VAL A 420 9.55 -1.32 14.07
C VAL A 420 10.12 -0.08 14.75
N LYS A 421 9.24 0.77 15.30
CA LYS A 421 9.65 2.00 16.01
C LYS A 421 10.24 1.72 17.39
N TYR A 422 11.37 2.35 17.72
CA TYR A 422 11.95 2.38 19.06
C TYR A 422 11.45 3.56 19.90
N PRO A 423 11.35 3.40 21.24
CA PRO A 423 11.23 4.53 22.14
C PRO A 423 12.44 5.46 21.97
N GLY A 424 12.18 6.75 21.76
CA GLY A 424 13.24 7.73 21.48
C GLY A 424 13.61 7.89 20.00
N ASP A 425 13.08 7.06 19.10
CA ASP A 425 13.23 7.29 17.66
C ASP A 425 12.63 8.63 17.25
N GLU A 426 13.26 9.23 16.25
CA GLU A 426 12.83 10.47 15.65
C GLU A 426 11.44 10.39 15.04
N THR A 427 10.82 11.56 14.82
CA THR A 427 9.57 11.63 14.07
C THR A 427 9.76 11.19 12.63
N LEU A 428 8.68 10.71 11.98
CA LEU A 428 8.68 10.37 10.55
C LEU A 428 9.25 11.52 9.71
N SER A 429 8.83 12.75 9.99
CA SER A 429 9.31 13.97 9.33
C SER A 429 10.82 14.21 9.45
N SER A 430 11.39 14.04 10.65
CA SER A 430 12.82 14.24 10.90
C SER A 430 13.64 13.17 10.19
N GLY A 431 13.21 11.92 10.35
CA GLY A 431 13.80 10.76 9.70
C GLY A 431 13.79 10.85 8.17
N ALA A 432 12.64 11.22 7.59
CA ALA A 432 12.49 11.42 6.16
C ALA A 432 13.38 12.55 5.65
N ALA A 433 13.44 13.69 6.36
CA ALA A 433 14.35 14.78 6.02
C ALA A 433 15.83 14.35 6.04
N ARG A 434 16.21 13.48 6.98
CA ARG A 434 17.58 12.94 7.06
C ARG A 434 17.88 11.97 5.91
N ILE A 435 16.97 11.06 5.58
CA ILE A 435 17.09 10.17 4.43
C ILE A 435 17.23 10.98 3.14
N ALA A 436 16.35 11.96 2.92
CA ALA A 436 16.37 12.82 1.74
C ALA A 436 17.69 13.62 1.59
N ARG A 437 18.25 14.12 2.70
CA ARG A 437 19.56 14.80 2.69
C ARG A 437 20.71 13.83 2.41
N SER A 438 20.61 12.60 2.89
CA SER A 438 21.68 11.61 2.77
C SER A 438 21.74 10.98 1.37
N ASN A 439 20.58 10.81 0.73
CA ASN A 439 20.49 10.36 -0.66
C ASN A 439 19.55 11.28 -1.47
N PRO A 440 20.10 12.34 -2.11
CA PRO A 440 19.30 13.30 -2.84
C PRO A 440 18.84 12.80 -4.22
N ARG A 441 19.15 11.55 -4.58
CA ARG A 441 18.69 10.92 -5.83
C ARG A 441 17.31 10.26 -5.69
N LEU A 442 16.84 10.09 -4.45
CA LEU A 442 15.49 9.65 -4.18
C LEU A 442 14.48 10.66 -4.72
N THR A 443 13.48 10.20 -5.44
CA THR A 443 12.37 11.03 -5.93
C THR A 443 11.16 10.84 -5.02
N ASN A 444 10.80 9.60 -4.75
CA ASN A 444 9.65 9.21 -3.95
C ASN A 444 10.03 8.14 -2.94
N PHE A 445 9.67 8.31 -1.68
CA PHE A 445 9.89 7.26 -0.69
C PHE A 445 8.80 7.24 0.37
N THR A 446 8.60 6.07 0.96
CA THR A 446 7.65 5.88 2.07
C THR A 446 8.36 5.36 3.29
N LEU A 447 8.01 5.89 4.45
CA LEU A 447 8.49 5.42 5.74
C LEU A 447 7.30 4.97 6.58
N THR A 448 7.28 3.68 6.93
CA THR A 448 6.24 3.10 7.78
C THR A 448 6.84 2.63 9.09
N PHE A 449 6.34 3.18 10.18
CA PHE A 449 6.57 2.69 11.53
C PHE A 449 5.46 1.73 11.92
N ILE A 450 5.83 0.48 12.11
CA ILE A 450 4.96 -0.57 12.63
C ILE A 450 5.18 -0.72 14.15
N PRO A 451 4.13 -1.09 14.90
CA PRO A 451 4.30 -1.48 16.30
C PRO A 451 5.14 -2.75 16.40
N PRO A 452 5.87 -2.96 17.50
CA PRO A 452 6.48 -4.25 17.76
C PRO A 452 5.42 -5.35 17.83
N SER A 453 5.68 -6.46 17.13
CA SER A 453 4.90 -7.70 17.22
C SER A 453 4.98 -8.23 18.65
N TYR A 454 3.97 -7.95 19.48
CA TYR A 454 3.73 -8.68 20.72
C TYR A 454 3.01 -9.98 20.33
N PRO A 455 3.45 -11.15 20.83
CA PRO A 455 3.32 -11.42 22.26
C PRO A 455 4.69 -11.51 22.93
N LEU A 456 4.92 -10.70 23.97
CA LEU A 456 5.78 -11.20 25.03
C LEU A 456 4.97 -12.32 25.70
N PRO A 457 5.46 -13.57 25.77
CA PRO A 457 4.88 -14.60 26.62
C PRO A 457 5.13 -14.16 28.06
N LEU A 458 4.37 -13.16 28.52
CA LEU A 458 4.32 -12.82 29.92
C LEU A 458 3.46 -13.92 30.56
N PRO A 459 3.98 -14.67 31.53
CA PRO A 459 3.20 -15.71 32.24
C PRO A 459 1.97 -15.12 32.95
N PHE A 460 1.87 -13.80 33.05
CA PHE A 460 0.71 -13.07 33.54
C PHE A 460 0.34 -11.97 32.54
N ALA A 461 -0.65 -12.23 31.69
CA ALA A 461 -1.29 -11.20 30.90
C ALA A 461 -2.07 -10.27 31.86
N LEU A 462 -1.45 -9.16 32.28
CA LEU A 462 -2.15 -8.14 33.06
C LEU A 462 -3.20 -7.47 32.15
N PRO A 463 -4.52 -7.61 32.41
CA PRO A 463 -5.57 -7.12 31.51
C PRO A 463 -5.73 -5.59 31.47
N TYR A 464 -4.86 -4.82 32.14
CA TYR A 464 -5.18 -3.44 32.54
C TYR A 464 -4.03 -2.44 32.37
N LEU A 465 -3.13 -2.58 31.39
CA LEU A 465 -2.23 -1.47 31.08
C LEU A 465 -2.97 -0.43 30.20
N PRO A 466 -3.25 0.79 30.71
CA PRO A 466 -4.07 1.80 30.02
C PRO A 466 -3.27 2.61 28.99
N PHE A 467 -2.10 2.12 28.56
CA PHE A 467 -1.26 2.89 27.65
C PHE A 467 -1.77 2.73 26.21
N PRO A 468 -1.95 3.84 25.48
CA PRO A 468 -2.36 3.79 24.09
C PRO A 468 -1.34 2.94 23.32
N PHE A 469 -1.81 1.85 22.70
CA PHE A 469 -0.96 0.98 21.92
C PHE A 469 -0.33 1.78 20.77
N PRO A 470 0.95 1.54 20.46
CA PRO A 470 1.66 2.29 19.43
C PRO A 470 0.93 2.18 18.09
N ALA A 471 0.37 3.31 17.68
CA ALA A 471 -0.25 3.57 16.39
C ALA A 471 0.70 3.22 15.23
N ARG A 472 0.20 2.55 14.19
CA ARG A 472 0.89 2.51 12.89
C ARG A 472 0.97 3.95 12.36
N ALA A 473 2.18 4.39 12.03
CA ALA A 473 2.42 5.69 11.43
C ALA A 473 3.08 5.47 10.07
N SER A 474 2.58 6.11 9.03
CA SER A 474 3.11 5.98 7.67
C SER A 474 3.26 7.36 7.05
N GLY A 475 4.35 7.62 6.37
CA GLY A 475 4.56 8.84 5.60
C GLY A 475 4.91 8.53 4.16
N SER A 476 4.32 9.27 3.21
CA SER A 476 4.74 9.32 1.82
C SER A 476 5.44 10.65 1.56
N PHE A 477 6.60 10.59 0.92
CA PHE A 477 7.49 11.73 0.76
C PHE A 477 7.94 11.86 -0.70
N THR A 478 7.84 13.08 -1.22
CA THR A 478 8.35 13.45 -2.54
C THR A 478 9.46 14.48 -2.37
N LEU A 479 10.65 14.13 -2.84
CA LEU A 479 11.82 14.98 -2.79
C LEU A 479 11.94 15.77 -4.10
N THR A 480 12.12 17.07 -3.97
CA THR A 480 12.45 17.97 -5.08
C THR A 480 13.90 18.41 -4.93
N CYS A 481 14.65 18.32 -6.03
CA CYS A 481 16.05 18.73 -6.09
C CYS A 481 16.21 19.88 -7.08
N ASP A 482 17.30 20.63 -6.95
CA ASP A 482 17.70 21.63 -7.93
C ASP A 482 18.34 21.01 -9.17
N GLN A 483 18.76 21.86 -10.11
CA GLN A 483 19.47 21.47 -11.33
C GLN A 483 20.81 20.74 -11.07
N HIS A 484 21.37 20.85 -9.87
CA HIS A 484 22.61 20.20 -9.46
C HIS A 484 22.37 18.90 -8.67
N GLY A 485 21.10 18.51 -8.47
CA GLY A 485 20.72 17.34 -7.69
C GLY A 485 20.85 17.55 -6.19
N LEU A 486 20.87 18.79 -5.69
CA LEU A 486 20.83 19.10 -4.27
C LEU A 486 19.38 19.18 -3.77
N PRO A 487 19.08 18.68 -2.56
CA PRO A 487 17.72 18.61 -2.05
C PRO A 487 17.19 20.01 -1.69
N LEU A 488 16.11 20.44 -2.36
CA LEU A 488 15.46 21.74 -2.14
C LEU A 488 14.34 21.64 -1.12
N SER A 489 13.32 20.82 -1.41
CA SER A 489 12.15 20.68 -0.54
C SER A 489 11.64 19.27 -0.51
N LEU A 490 11.13 18.88 0.65
CA LEU A 490 10.51 17.58 0.91
C LEU A 490 9.03 17.81 1.16
N LYS A 491 8.17 17.35 0.24
CA LYS A 491 6.73 17.32 0.45
C LYS A 491 6.39 16.03 1.17
N GLY A 492 5.69 16.12 2.30
CA GLY A 492 5.32 14.98 3.12
C GLY A 492 3.81 14.89 3.34
N LEU A 493 3.27 13.68 3.20
CA LEU A 493 1.93 13.30 3.65
C LEU A 493 2.09 12.22 4.72
N GLU A 494 1.87 12.57 5.97
CA GLU A 494 1.87 11.63 7.08
C GLU A 494 0.45 11.20 7.43
N GLN A 495 0.30 9.93 7.77
CA GLN A 495 -0.92 9.29 8.24
C GLN A 495 -0.62 8.60 9.56
N PHE A 496 -1.39 8.94 10.58
CA PHE A 496 -1.32 8.36 11.92
C PHE A 496 -2.64 7.66 12.21
N ARG A 497 -2.56 6.40 12.66
CA ARG A 497 -3.74 5.64 13.09
C ARG A 497 -3.62 5.28 14.57
N LEU A 498 -4.29 6.05 15.42
CA LEU A 498 -4.33 5.80 16.86
C LEU A 498 -5.50 4.86 17.18
N ILE A 499 -5.18 3.74 17.81
CA ILE A 499 -6.18 2.83 18.36
C ILE A 499 -6.42 3.28 19.79
N TRP A 500 -7.64 3.74 20.09
CA TRP A 500 -7.97 4.18 21.45
C TRP A 500 -8.05 2.96 22.38
N PRO A 501 -7.66 3.12 23.66
CA PRO A 501 -7.85 2.07 24.66
C PRO A 501 -9.34 1.70 24.78
N TRP A 502 -9.59 0.50 25.31
CA TRP A 502 -10.93 -0.04 25.56
C TRP A 502 -11.84 -0.17 24.34
N GLY A 503 -11.26 -0.24 23.14
CA GLY A 503 -12.04 -0.43 21.92
C GLY A 503 -12.92 0.78 21.56
N LEU A 504 -12.61 1.98 22.05
CA LEU A 504 -13.30 3.24 21.72
C LEU A 504 -13.08 3.70 20.26
N GLY A 505 -12.68 2.78 19.38
CA GLY A 505 -12.47 3.00 17.96
C GLY A 505 -11.03 3.35 17.59
N VAL A 506 -10.86 3.71 16.31
CA VAL A 506 -9.60 4.09 15.71
C VAL A 506 -9.73 5.51 15.20
N SER A 507 -8.92 6.44 15.71
CA SER A 507 -8.80 7.76 15.07
C SER A 507 -7.70 7.72 14.02
N SER A 508 -8.00 8.29 12.86
CA SER A 508 -7.01 8.53 11.83
C SER A 508 -6.81 10.03 11.67
N SER A 509 -5.55 10.46 11.64
CA SER A 509 -5.18 11.84 11.35
C SER A 509 -4.20 11.84 10.19
N SER A 510 -4.36 12.81 9.29
CA SER A 510 -3.42 13.03 8.20
C SER A 510 -2.86 14.43 8.27
N LYS A 511 -1.57 14.57 7.96
CA LYS A 511 -0.87 15.85 7.98
C LYS A 511 -0.07 16.01 6.69
N ARG A 512 -0.34 17.10 5.96
CA ARG A 512 0.44 17.53 4.80
C ARG A 512 1.38 18.66 5.20
N TYR A 513 2.62 18.61 4.74
CA TYR A 513 3.57 19.69 4.95
C TYR A 513 4.64 19.71 3.87
N VAL A 514 5.38 20.82 3.81
CA VAL A 514 6.57 20.99 2.96
C VAL A 514 7.71 21.40 3.87
N ASN A 515 8.79 20.63 3.86
CA ASN A 515 9.99 20.91 4.63
C ASN A 515 11.10 21.42 3.70
N ASP A 516 11.68 22.58 4.01
CA ASP A 516 12.79 23.15 3.26
C ASP A 516 14.10 22.47 3.70
N LEU A 517 14.76 21.79 2.77
CA LEU A 517 15.96 21.00 3.04
C LEU A 517 17.26 21.78 2.83
N ARG A 518 17.19 23.00 2.29
CA ARG A 518 18.37 23.85 2.05
C ARG A 518 19.12 24.15 3.36
N PRO A 519 20.45 24.35 3.32
CA PRO A 519 21.22 24.73 4.50
C PRO A 519 20.64 25.96 5.20
N LEU A 520 20.78 26.04 6.53
CA LEU A 520 20.25 27.17 7.32
C LEU A 520 20.87 28.53 6.91
N SER A 521 22.04 28.50 6.27
CA SER A 521 22.74 29.66 5.72
C SER A 521 22.16 30.16 4.39
N PHE A 522 21.24 29.45 3.75
CA PHE A 522 20.73 29.83 2.43
C PHE A 522 19.90 31.13 2.50
N PRO A 523 20.28 32.18 1.73
CA PRO A 523 19.54 33.44 1.70
C PRO A 523 18.11 33.19 1.19
N GLY A 524 17.11 33.53 2.01
CA GLY A 524 15.69 33.30 1.71
C GLY A 524 15.02 32.21 2.55
N ARG A 525 15.76 31.38 3.28
CA ARG A 525 15.16 30.41 4.23
C ARG A 525 14.72 31.08 5.54
N ARG A 526 15.44 32.12 5.98
CA ARG A 526 15.03 32.91 7.14
C ARG A 526 13.75 33.67 6.78
N LYS A 527 12.61 33.21 7.31
CA LYS A 527 11.38 34.01 7.36
C LYS A 527 11.67 35.22 8.24
N THR A 528 11.96 36.35 7.63
CA THR A 528 12.19 37.61 8.34
C THR A 528 10.87 38.10 8.95
N GLY A 529 10.96 38.70 10.13
CA GLY A 529 9.82 39.31 10.84
C GLY A 529 9.07 38.39 11.81
N ILE A 530 7.89 38.86 12.23
CA ILE A 530 7.06 38.27 13.30
C ILE A 530 6.67 36.80 13.03
N LYS A 531 6.52 36.42 11.74
CA LYS A 531 6.24 35.03 11.35
C LYS A 531 7.36 34.05 11.72
N GLY A 532 8.62 34.51 11.71
CA GLY A 532 9.75 33.70 12.16
C GLY A 532 9.72 33.44 13.67
N VAL A 533 9.42 34.49 14.45
CA VAL A 533 9.30 34.39 15.92
C VAL A 533 8.12 33.51 16.33
N LEU A 534 6.95 33.68 15.69
CA LEU A 534 5.79 32.81 15.91
C LEU A 534 6.09 31.35 15.54
N SER A 535 6.83 31.12 14.46
CA SER A 535 7.25 29.77 14.08
C SER A 535 8.13 29.14 15.16
N LEU A 536 9.07 29.89 15.74
CA LEU A 536 9.93 29.40 16.83
C LEU A 536 9.13 29.03 18.09
N ILE A 537 8.08 29.80 18.42
CA ILE A 537 7.21 29.51 19.58
C ILE A 537 6.46 28.18 19.41
N VAL A 538 6.08 27.84 18.17
CA VAL A 538 5.35 26.58 17.86
C VAL A 538 6.31 25.41 17.63
N GLU A 539 7.58 25.67 17.35
CA GLU A 539 8.58 24.65 17.05
C GLU A 539 8.97 23.84 18.31
N ARG A 540 9.02 22.51 18.18
CA ARG A 540 9.52 21.60 19.22
C ARG A 540 11.05 21.40 19.11
N SER A 541 11.78 22.51 19.01
CA SER A 541 13.25 22.52 19.07
C SER A 541 13.70 23.06 20.42
N SER A 542 14.97 22.87 20.79
CA SER A 542 15.53 23.47 22.02
C SER A 542 15.39 25.00 22.00
N ALA A 543 15.65 25.63 20.85
CA ALA A 543 15.43 27.07 20.66
C ALA A 543 13.94 27.46 20.80
N GLY A 544 13.02 26.61 20.36
CA GLY A 544 11.58 26.83 20.56
C GLY A 544 11.14 26.62 22.01
N GLU A 545 11.81 25.74 22.77
CA GLU A 545 11.62 25.61 24.22
C GLU A 545 12.12 26.85 24.95
N GLU A 546 13.31 27.34 24.63
CA GLU A 546 13.85 28.60 25.16
C GLU A 546 12.94 29.77 24.82
N MET A 547 12.46 29.88 23.59
CA MET A 547 11.58 30.98 23.19
C MET A 547 10.21 30.92 23.88
N ARG A 548 9.67 29.71 24.10
CA ARG A 548 8.46 29.51 24.91
C ARG A 548 8.70 29.88 26.37
N MET A 549 9.88 29.57 26.92
CA MET A 549 10.28 29.99 28.26
C MET A 549 10.38 31.51 28.36
N ILE A 550 11.03 32.17 27.39
CA ILE A 550 11.12 33.64 27.31
C ILE A 550 9.72 34.27 27.20
N LEU A 551 8.84 33.73 26.35
CA LEU A 551 7.47 34.20 26.20
C LEU A 551 6.68 34.05 27.51
N PHE A 552 6.85 32.91 28.20
CA PHE A 552 6.24 32.65 29.49
C PHE A 552 6.74 33.63 30.56
N CYS A 553 8.05 33.88 30.63
CA CYS A 553 8.64 34.88 31.51
C CYS A 553 8.13 36.31 31.20
N ALA A 554 8.03 36.68 29.92
CA ALA A 554 7.50 37.97 29.50
C ALA A 554 6.02 38.11 29.89
N LEU A 555 5.23 37.05 29.76
CA LEU A 555 3.84 37.01 30.18
C LEU A 555 3.72 37.18 31.71
N LEU A 556 4.56 36.50 32.49
CA LEU A 556 4.61 36.67 33.95
C LEU A 556 5.00 38.10 34.37
N LEU A 557 5.97 38.72 33.69
CA LEU A 557 6.33 40.13 33.91
C LEU A 557 5.20 41.08 33.55
N SER A 558 4.47 40.81 32.47
CA SER A 558 3.31 41.63 32.09
C SER A 558 2.19 41.54 33.13
N LEU A 559 1.94 40.35 33.67
CA LEU A 559 0.95 40.12 34.72
C LEU A 559 1.36 40.78 36.04
N SER A 560 2.64 40.76 36.41
CA SER A 560 3.11 41.42 37.64
C SER A 560 3.00 42.95 37.53
N MET A 561 3.40 43.52 36.39
CA MET A 561 3.23 44.96 36.11
C MET A 561 1.76 45.37 36.10
N TRP A 562 0.88 44.55 35.50
CA TRP A 562 -0.57 44.77 35.53
C TRP A 562 -1.10 44.78 36.97
N GLY A 563 -0.66 43.82 37.80
CA GLY A 563 -0.99 43.78 39.23
C GLY A 563 -0.60 45.05 39.97
N PHE A 564 0.61 45.59 39.72
CA PHE A 564 1.06 46.85 40.32
C PHE A 564 0.24 48.06 39.86
N ILE A 565 -0.12 48.13 38.57
CA ILE A 565 -0.92 49.24 38.03
C ILE A 565 -2.34 49.22 38.60
N VAL A 566 -2.97 48.05 38.64
CA VAL A 566 -4.31 47.88 39.22
C VAL A 566 -4.30 48.22 40.72
N ASN A 567 -3.24 47.87 41.45
CA ASN A 567 -3.16 48.13 42.88
C ASN A 567 -2.85 49.61 43.21
N ARG A 568 -2.24 50.37 42.30
CA ARG A 568 -2.04 51.83 42.45
C ARG A 568 -3.33 52.64 42.42
N GLY A 569 -4.43 52.07 41.92
CA GLY A 569 -5.73 52.74 41.82
C GLY A 569 -6.63 52.66 43.06
N LYS A 570 -6.22 51.96 44.13
CA LYS A 570 -6.97 51.96 45.39
C LYS A 570 -6.41 53.04 46.32
N PRO A 571 -7.06 54.22 46.44
CA PRO A 571 -6.72 55.14 47.53
C PRO A 571 -6.87 54.38 48.84
N CYS A 572 -5.82 54.40 49.66
CA CYS A 572 -5.86 53.90 51.02
C CYS A 572 -7.07 54.51 51.72
N ALA A 573 -8.13 53.72 51.94
CA ALA A 573 -9.15 54.08 52.89
C ALA A 573 -8.46 54.27 54.25
N PRO A 574 -8.72 55.38 54.95
CA PRO A 574 -8.10 55.64 56.23
C PRO A 574 -8.46 54.51 57.20
N ARG A 575 -7.42 53.94 57.79
CA ARG A 575 -7.48 52.98 58.89
C ARG A 575 -8.23 53.65 60.06
N SER A 576 -9.53 53.44 60.16
CA SER A 576 -10.29 53.72 61.38
C SER A 576 -9.85 52.71 62.43
N GLY A 577 -9.11 53.20 63.43
CA GLY A 577 -8.77 52.41 64.60
C GLY A 577 -10.01 52.10 65.41
N VAL A 578 -10.15 50.84 65.83
CA VAL A 578 -10.98 50.48 66.99
C VAL A 578 -10.29 49.35 67.75
N ALA A 579 -9.90 49.72 68.98
CA ALA A 579 -9.86 48.96 70.22
C ALA A 579 -9.34 47.51 70.23
N THR A 580 -8.14 47.39 70.78
CA THR A 580 -7.84 46.63 72.00
C THR A 580 -9.02 45.81 72.56
N GLN A 581 -9.01 44.49 72.33
CA GLN A 581 -9.66 43.51 73.22
C GLN A 581 -8.61 42.52 73.71
N ALA A 582 -8.60 42.35 75.02
CA ALA A 582 -7.63 41.62 75.82
C ALA A 582 -7.59 40.11 75.48
N PRO A 583 -6.45 39.44 75.69
CA PRO A 583 -6.33 37.99 75.55
C PRO A 583 -6.97 37.28 76.76
N PRO A 584 -7.82 36.26 76.56
CA PRO A 584 -8.21 35.36 77.64
C PRO A 584 -7.11 34.34 77.92
N ILE A 585 -6.96 34.10 79.22
CA ILE A 585 -6.02 33.22 79.90
C ILE A 585 -6.33 31.73 79.61
N LEU A 586 -5.23 30.98 79.41
CA LEU A 586 -4.98 29.55 79.60
C LEU A 586 -6.12 28.63 80.06
N THR A 587 -6.23 27.47 79.39
CA THR A 587 -6.13 26.15 80.08
C THR A 587 -5.53 25.07 79.16
N PRO A 588 -4.75 24.11 79.73
CA PRO A 588 -4.25 22.92 79.06
C PRO A 588 -5.09 21.66 79.37
N ASN A 589 -4.92 20.63 78.52
CA ASN A 589 -5.07 19.18 78.78
C ASN A 589 -6.50 18.62 78.92
N PRO A 590 -6.74 17.31 78.69
CA PRO A 590 -5.80 16.15 78.65
C PRO A 590 -5.44 15.59 77.28
#